data_AF-A0A507C905-F1
#
_entry.id   AF-A0A507C905-F1
#
_cell.length_a   1.000
_cell.length_b   1.000
_cell.length_c   1.000
_cell.angle_alpha   90.00
_cell.angle_beta   90.00
_cell.angle_gamma   90.00
#
_symmetry.space_group_name_H-M   'P 1'
#
loop_
_entity.id
_entity.type
_entity.pdbx_description
1 polymer ?
#
loop_
_entity_poly.entity_id
_entity_poly.type
_entity_poly.pdbx_seq_one_letter_code
_entity_poly.pdbx_strand_id
1 'polypeptide(L)'
;MHIRNTHPNAHIIGIDLGVECMFAAVAYDPDDPAHLQTLAVRTKSITEPERLFRSWIQLRKPERLVGIERQCTKSADDGWPAFMKAFVIAYDELHCHYGGKSYMKRSWDAAKAKQGEMDRALEGLVRMAGETMGNKLPDKKKVIFAIGLGEFETKNSRHIGCTRYLKPLGYTIVGVDEHYTSQKCPCCGGDVLAAENMDNILLSFLDTGQRPEYLLPPR
;
A
#
# COMPACT_ATOMS: atom_id res chain seq x y z
N MET A 1 -19.67 -32.60 3.49
CA MET A 1 -18.21 -32.37 3.58
C MET A 1 -18.01 -31.13 4.42
N HIS A 2 -17.83 -31.30 5.74
CA HIS A 2 -17.60 -30.20 6.67
C HIS A 2 -16.09 -29.96 6.75
N ILE A 3 -15.62 -28.80 6.33
CA ILE A 3 -14.29 -28.36 6.69
C ILE A 3 -14.36 -28.04 8.19
N ARG A 4 -13.98 -29.01 9.01
CA ARG A 4 -13.68 -28.79 10.43
C ARG A 4 -12.47 -27.87 10.52
N ASN A 5 -12.56 -26.87 11.39
CA ASN A 5 -11.51 -25.92 11.76
C ASN A 5 -10.10 -26.57 11.75
N THR A 6 -9.28 -26.23 10.74
CA THR A 6 -7.88 -26.68 10.62
C THR A 6 -6.90 -25.74 11.33
N HIS A 7 -7.40 -24.65 11.94
CA HIS A 7 -6.58 -23.60 12.55
C HIS A 7 -7.17 -23.05 13.86
N PRO A 8 -7.43 -23.90 14.89
CA PRO A 8 -7.57 -23.36 16.24
C PRO A 8 -6.27 -22.58 16.55
N ASN A 9 -6.41 -21.31 16.96
CA ASN A 9 -5.34 -20.37 17.31
C ASN A 9 -4.59 -19.69 16.13
N ALA A 10 -5.20 -19.56 14.95
CA ALA A 10 -4.63 -18.63 13.96
C ALA A 10 -4.84 -17.18 14.40
N HIS A 11 -3.77 -16.39 14.38
CA HIS A 11 -3.87 -14.94 14.56
C HIS A 11 -4.20 -14.30 13.21
N ILE A 12 -5.31 -13.57 13.14
CA ILE A 12 -5.81 -12.97 11.91
C ILE A 12 -5.57 -11.47 11.97
N ILE A 13 -5.11 -10.91 10.86
CA ILE A 13 -4.88 -9.48 10.70
C ILE A 13 -5.59 -9.04 9.43
N GLY A 14 -6.68 -8.30 9.58
CA GLY A 14 -7.36 -7.64 8.48
C GLY A 14 -6.58 -6.41 8.02
N ILE A 15 -6.43 -6.21 6.70
CA ILE A 15 -5.74 -5.07 6.10
C ILE A 15 -6.62 -4.46 5.01
N ASP A 16 -7.01 -3.21 5.23
CA ASP A 16 -7.55 -2.32 4.22
C ASP A 16 -6.45 -1.45 3.61
N LEU A 17 -6.40 -1.41 2.27
CA LEU A 17 -5.42 -0.66 1.49
C LEU A 17 -6.12 0.47 0.74
N GLY A 18 -6.11 1.66 1.33
CA GLY A 18 -6.94 2.79 0.89
C GLY A 18 -6.16 4.02 0.42
N VAL A 19 -6.84 4.95 -0.26
CA VAL A 19 -6.23 6.21 -0.73
C VAL A 19 -5.75 7.09 0.43
N GLU A 20 -6.51 7.20 1.51
CA GLU A 20 -6.14 7.99 2.68
C GLU A 20 -5.11 7.27 3.58
N CYS A 21 -5.38 6.01 3.89
CA CYS A 21 -4.50 5.13 4.64
C CYS A 21 -3.92 4.06 3.72
N MET A 22 -2.60 4.11 3.49
CA MET A 22 -1.87 3.09 2.76
C MET A 22 -2.11 1.72 3.36
N PHE A 23 -2.08 1.63 4.69
CA PHE A 23 -2.47 0.46 5.45
C PHE A 23 -3.40 0.91 6.58
N ALA A 24 -4.59 0.34 6.67
CA ALA A 24 -5.39 0.32 7.88
C ALA A 24 -5.55 -1.15 8.27
N ALA A 25 -4.97 -1.55 9.39
CA ALA A 25 -4.97 -2.94 9.83
C ALA A 25 -5.57 -3.09 11.22
N VAL A 26 -6.23 -4.22 11.42
CA VAL A 26 -6.94 -4.58 12.64
C VAL A 26 -6.63 -6.05 12.95
N ALA A 27 -6.42 -6.36 14.22
CA ALA A 27 -6.26 -7.73 14.70
C ALA A 27 -6.77 -7.85 16.13
N TYR A 28 -7.54 -8.91 16.41
CA TYR A 28 -7.82 -9.31 17.79
C TYR A 28 -6.64 -10.07 18.40
N ASP A 29 -6.35 -9.80 19.67
CA ASP A 29 -5.38 -10.59 20.41
C ASP A 29 -5.91 -12.03 20.58
N PRO A 30 -5.17 -13.08 20.16
CA PRO A 30 -5.62 -14.46 20.32
C PRO A 30 -5.77 -14.88 21.77
N ASP A 31 -4.99 -14.28 22.68
CA ASP A 31 -4.96 -14.60 24.11
C ASP A 31 -5.94 -13.71 24.91
N ASP A 32 -6.27 -12.53 24.39
CA ASP A 32 -7.30 -11.63 24.93
C ASP A 32 -8.22 -11.08 23.82
N PRO A 33 -9.28 -11.82 23.42
CA PRO A 33 -10.15 -11.41 22.32
C PRO A 33 -10.90 -10.09 22.55
N ALA A 34 -10.92 -9.55 23.77
CA ALA A 34 -11.46 -8.23 24.04
C ALA A 34 -10.48 -7.10 23.66
N HIS A 35 -9.20 -7.44 23.45
CA HIS A 35 -8.16 -6.51 23.05
C HIS A 35 -8.04 -6.43 21.53
N LEU A 36 -8.35 -5.24 21.00
CA LEU A 36 -8.23 -4.91 19.58
C LEU A 36 -6.95 -4.11 19.33
N GLN A 37 -6.07 -4.64 18.47
CA GLN A 37 -4.92 -3.90 17.97
C GLN A 37 -5.26 -3.24 16.63
N THR A 38 -4.90 -1.97 16.50
CA THR A 38 -5.12 -1.20 15.25
C THR A 38 -3.84 -0.53 14.79
N LEU A 39 -3.59 -0.55 13.48
CA LEU A 39 -2.51 0.18 12.83
C LEU A 39 -3.08 1.01 11.69
N ALA A 40 -2.75 2.30 11.64
CA ALA A 40 -3.11 3.17 10.53
C ALA A 40 -1.87 3.91 10.01
N VAL A 41 -1.47 3.58 8.78
CA VAL A 41 -0.37 4.24 8.05
C VAL A 41 -0.98 5.13 6.98
N ARG A 42 -0.87 6.44 7.15
CA ARG A 42 -1.42 7.40 6.19
C ARG A 42 -0.59 7.43 4.90
N THR A 43 -1.26 7.50 3.76
CA THR A 43 -0.61 7.61 2.43
C THR A 43 0.26 8.86 2.33
N LYS A 44 -0.12 9.94 3.03
CA LYS A 44 0.71 11.16 3.10
C LYS A 44 2.12 10.84 3.59
N SER A 45 2.29 10.04 4.65
CA SER A 45 3.60 9.71 5.20
C SER A 45 4.50 9.01 4.17
N ILE A 46 3.94 8.07 3.39
CA ILE A 46 4.67 7.36 2.33
C ILE A 46 5.07 8.30 1.18
N THR A 47 4.24 9.30 0.87
CA THR A 47 4.43 10.20 -0.28
C THR A 47 5.17 11.50 0.07
N GLU A 48 5.32 11.81 1.36
CA GLU A 48 6.03 13.00 1.85
C GLU A 48 7.46 13.13 1.30
N PRO A 49 8.30 12.06 1.23
CA PRO A 49 9.63 12.17 0.66
C PRO A 49 9.64 12.67 -0.80
N GLU A 50 8.69 12.20 -1.61
CA GLU A 50 8.53 12.65 -3.00
C GLU A 50 8.00 14.09 -3.05
N ARG A 51 7.07 14.45 -2.16
CA ARG A 51 6.56 15.82 -2.04
C ARG A 51 7.67 16.80 -1.72
N LEU A 52 8.53 16.48 -0.75
CA LEU A 52 9.68 17.30 -0.36
C LEU A 52 10.70 17.42 -1.49
N PHE A 53 10.96 16.34 -2.22
CA PHE A 53 11.81 16.37 -3.39
C PHE A 53 11.26 17.28 -4.49
N ARG A 54 9.96 17.17 -4.82
CA ARG A 54 9.29 18.04 -5.80
C ARG A 54 9.32 19.51 -5.38
N SER A 55 9.05 19.80 -4.10
CA SER A 55 9.14 21.15 -3.56
C SER A 55 10.55 21.71 -3.68
N TRP A 56 11.58 20.90 -3.38
CA TRP A 56 12.97 21.28 -3.58
C TRP A 56 13.30 21.60 -5.04
N ILE A 57 12.81 20.79 -6.00
CA ILE A 57 12.97 21.08 -7.44
C ILE A 57 12.33 22.42 -7.78
N GLN A 58 11.09 22.66 -7.36
CA GLN A 58 10.38 23.90 -7.67
C GLN A 58 11.10 25.14 -7.12
N LEU A 59 11.65 25.06 -5.91
CA LEU A 59 12.38 26.16 -5.28
C LEU A 59 13.76 26.41 -5.90
N ARG A 60 14.41 25.37 -6.40
CA ARG A 60 15.79 25.45 -6.92
C ARG A 60 15.86 25.57 -8.43
N LYS A 61 14.77 25.30 -9.16
CA LYS A 61 14.72 25.38 -10.62
C LYS A 61 14.88 26.85 -11.03
N PRO A 62 15.95 27.20 -11.76
CA PRO A 62 16.10 28.51 -12.36
C PRO A 62 14.95 28.81 -13.33
N GLU A 63 14.44 30.04 -13.34
CA GLU A 63 13.36 30.46 -14.26
C GLU A 63 13.69 30.17 -15.73
N ARG A 64 14.95 30.35 -16.13
CA ARG A 64 15.40 30.04 -17.50
C ARG A 64 15.12 28.59 -17.90
N LEU A 65 15.27 27.64 -16.97
CA LEU A 65 15.04 26.21 -17.23
C LEU A 65 13.57 25.91 -17.46
N VAL A 66 12.64 26.68 -16.87
CA VAL A 66 11.20 26.57 -17.16
C VAL A 66 10.91 26.90 -18.63
N GLY A 67 11.59 27.92 -19.18
CA GLY A 67 11.48 28.28 -20.59
C GLY A 67 12.06 27.21 -21.51
N ILE A 68 13.17 26.59 -21.11
CA ILE A 68 13.86 25.54 -21.87
C ILE A 68 13.04 24.24 -21.91
N GLU A 69 12.41 23.83 -20.81
CA GLU A 69 11.53 22.66 -20.78
C GLU A 69 10.39 22.74 -21.79
N ARG A 70 9.85 23.94 -22.01
CA ARG A 70 8.79 24.16 -23.01
C ARG A 70 9.27 23.88 -24.42
N GLN A 71 10.54 24.14 -24.72
CA GLN A 71 11.15 23.90 -26.03
C GLN A 71 11.31 22.39 -26.33
N CYS A 72 11.22 21.52 -25.32
CA CYS A 72 11.18 20.08 -25.53
C CYS A 72 9.80 19.54 -25.96
N THR A 73 8.78 20.41 -26.04
CA THR A 73 7.45 20.04 -26.52
C THR A 73 7.21 20.69 -27.88
N LYS A 74 6.98 19.88 -28.91
CA LYS A 74 6.72 20.40 -30.27
C LYS A 74 5.37 21.12 -30.31
N SER A 75 5.34 22.37 -30.77
CA SER A 75 4.07 23.05 -31.08
C SER A 75 3.41 22.44 -32.33
N ALA A 76 2.10 22.63 -32.47
CA ALA A 76 1.39 22.28 -33.70
C ALA A 76 1.98 22.99 -34.92
N ASP A 77 2.41 24.25 -34.74
CA ASP A 77 2.90 25.13 -35.81
C ASP A 77 4.39 24.92 -36.16
N ASP A 78 5.12 24.14 -35.36
CA ASP A 78 6.56 23.92 -35.58
C ASP A 78 6.82 22.87 -36.67
N GLY A 79 7.67 23.24 -37.64
CA GLY A 79 8.29 22.28 -38.55
C GLY A 79 9.32 21.41 -37.81
N TRP A 80 9.38 20.11 -38.17
CA TRP A 80 10.29 19.13 -37.56
C TRP A 80 11.77 19.58 -37.48
N PRO A 81 12.38 20.17 -38.53
CA PRO A 81 13.78 20.59 -38.46
C PRO A 81 14.02 21.72 -37.43
N ALA A 82 13.08 22.66 -37.31
CA ALA A 82 13.18 23.76 -36.36
C ALA A 82 13.03 23.25 -34.91
N PHE A 83 12.05 22.37 -34.68
CA PHE A 83 11.87 21.72 -33.38
C PHE A 83 13.09 20.91 -32.96
N MET A 84 13.62 20.05 -33.84
CA MET A 84 14.78 19.21 -33.50
C MET A 84 16.01 20.05 -33.12
N LYS A 85 16.23 21.18 -33.80
CA LYS A 85 17.33 22.10 -33.47
C LYS A 85 17.17 22.72 -32.09
N ALA A 86 15.96 23.17 -31.74
CA ALA A 86 15.66 23.70 -30.40
C ALA A 86 15.73 22.60 -29.32
N PHE A 87 15.19 21.42 -29.62
CA PHE A 87 15.16 20.26 -28.73
C PHE A 87 16.57 19.83 -28.32
N VAL A 88 17.53 19.72 -29.26
CA VAL A 88 18.89 19.27 -28.93
C VAL A 88 19.58 20.22 -27.94
N ILE A 89 19.44 21.53 -28.16
CA ILE A 89 20.00 22.55 -27.26
C ILE A 89 19.32 22.48 -25.88
N ALA A 90 17.99 22.41 -25.88
CA ALA A 90 17.21 22.32 -24.65
C ALA A 90 17.52 21.05 -23.87
N TYR A 91 17.63 19.91 -24.56
CA TYR A 91 17.92 18.62 -23.98
C TYR A 91 19.28 18.60 -23.30
N ASP A 92 20.33 19.15 -23.91
CA ASP A 92 21.66 19.20 -23.31
C ASP A 92 21.66 19.98 -21.98
N GLU A 93 21.01 21.15 -21.96
CA GLU A 93 20.95 21.97 -20.74
C GLU A 93 20.09 21.30 -19.64
N LEU A 94 18.97 20.67 -20.02
CA LEU A 94 18.15 19.88 -19.10
C LEU A 94 18.90 18.65 -18.59
N HIS A 95 19.67 17.99 -19.44
CA HIS A 95 20.48 16.83 -19.08
C HIS A 95 21.59 17.22 -18.09
N CYS A 96 22.24 18.38 -18.27
CA CYS A 96 23.18 18.90 -17.28
C CYS A 96 22.51 19.19 -15.94
N HIS A 97 21.31 19.79 -15.94
CA HIS A 97 20.60 20.12 -14.72
C HIS A 97 20.11 18.87 -13.97
N TYR A 98 19.37 17.99 -14.66
CA TYR A 98 18.76 16.80 -14.10
C TYR A 98 19.74 15.63 -13.93
N GLY A 99 20.77 15.55 -14.75
CA GLY A 99 21.89 14.61 -14.58
C GLY A 99 22.93 15.08 -13.56
N GLY A 100 22.81 16.31 -13.05
CA GLY A 100 23.73 16.87 -12.06
C GLY A 100 23.75 16.05 -10.77
N LYS A 101 24.96 15.92 -10.17
CA LYS A 101 25.17 15.15 -8.93
C LYS A 101 24.21 15.53 -7.80
N SER A 102 23.90 16.82 -7.65
CA SER A 102 22.98 17.30 -6.61
C SER A 102 21.55 16.81 -6.82
N TYR A 103 21.05 16.89 -8.07
CA TYR A 103 19.72 16.38 -8.40
C TYR A 103 19.64 14.87 -8.20
N MET A 104 20.60 14.13 -8.76
CA MET A 104 20.66 12.67 -8.64
C MET A 104 20.74 12.20 -7.18
N LYS A 105 21.58 12.86 -6.37
CA LYS A 105 21.67 12.61 -4.92
C LYS A 105 20.31 12.81 -4.25
N ARG A 106 19.64 13.95 -4.48
CA ARG A 106 18.34 14.26 -3.87
C ARG A 106 17.23 13.32 -4.31
N SER A 107 17.20 12.96 -5.59
CA SER A 107 16.28 11.97 -6.14
C SER A 107 16.48 10.61 -5.48
N TRP A 108 17.74 10.20 -5.29
CA TRP A 108 18.09 8.95 -4.62
C TRP A 108 17.72 8.99 -3.13
N ASP A 109 18.04 10.07 -2.42
CA ASP A 109 17.69 10.24 -1.00
C ASP A 109 16.16 10.17 -0.81
N ALA A 110 15.38 10.82 -1.68
CA ALA A 110 13.92 10.78 -1.65
C ALA A 110 13.36 9.37 -1.91
N ALA A 111 13.92 8.65 -2.89
CA ALA A 111 13.55 7.25 -3.16
C ALA A 111 13.87 6.33 -1.97
N LYS A 112 15.04 6.52 -1.34
CA LYS A 112 15.44 5.78 -0.14
C LYS A 112 14.56 6.09 1.06
N ALA A 113 14.22 7.35 1.29
CA ALA A 113 13.29 7.74 2.34
C ALA A 113 11.89 7.15 2.11
N LYS A 114 11.36 7.20 0.87
CA LYS A 114 10.08 6.55 0.53
C LYS A 114 10.10 5.04 0.79
N GLN A 115 11.19 4.36 0.41
CA GLN A 115 11.36 2.95 0.74
C GLN A 115 11.39 2.73 2.26
N GLY A 116 12.12 3.56 3.01
CA GLY A 116 12.17 3.49 4.47
C GLY A 116 10.81 3.70 5.14
N GLU A 117 9.96 4.60 4.64
CA GLU A 117 8.59 4.77 5.12
C GLU A 117 7.73 3.52 4.87
N MET A 118 7.87 2.90 3.69
CA MET A 118 7.21 1.62 3.39
C MET A 118 7.72 0.48 4.29
N ASP A 119 9.03 0.40 4.51
CA ASP A 119 9.65 -0.61 5.37
C ASP A 119 9.14 -0.50 6.81
N ARG A 120 9.04 0.73 7.34
CA ARG A 120 8.45 1.00 8.66
C ARG A 120 6.97 0.63 8.74
N ALA A 121 6.21 0.88 7.67
CA ALA A 121 4.80 0.50 7.60
C ALA A 121 4.61 -1.02 7.63
N LEU A 122 5.42 -1.75 6.86
CA LEU A 122 5.44 -3.21 6.83
C LEU A 122 5.94 -3.80 8.16
N GLU A 123 6.93 -3.18 8.79
CA GLU A 123 7.37 -3.54 10.14
C GLU A 123 6.22 -3.42 11.14
N GLY A 124 5.38 -2.38 11.05
CA GLY A 124 4.18 -2.24 11.87
C GLY A 124 3.22 -3.44 11.73
N LEU A 125 2.98 -3.91 10.50
CA LEU A 125 2.14 -5.09 10.25
C LEU A 125 2.75 -6.38 10.81
N VAL A 126 4.07 -6.55 10.65
CA VAL A 126 4.80 -7.71 11.19
C VAL A 126 4.81 -7.69 12.72
N ARG A 127 4.86 -6.51 13.33
CA ARG A 127 4.75 -6.36 14.79
C ARG A 127 3.35 -6.71 15.32
N MET A 128 2.28 -6.40 14.57
CA MET A 128 0.93 -6.88 14.91
C MET A 128 0.88 -8.40 14.94
N ALA A 129 1.60 -9.06 14.03
CA ALA A 129 1.77 -10.51 14.05
C ALA A 129 2.63 -11.03 15.23
N GLY A 130 3.14 -10.16 16.11
CA GLY A 130 4.05 -10.50 17.20
C GLY A 130 5.44 -10.93 16.73
N GLU A 131 5.87 -10.46 15.56
CA GLU A 131 7.13 -10.84 14.93
C GLU A 131 8.03 -9.62 14.65
N THR A 132 9.27 -9.90 14.22
CA THR A 132 10.24 -8.89 13.80
C THR A 132 10.52 -8.99 12.31
N MET A 133 10.67 -7.83 11.66
CA MET A 133 10.90 -7.73 10.22
C MET A 133 12.16 -8.51 9.79
N GLY A 134 12.10 -9.20 8.66
CA GLY A 134 13.22 -9.93 8.06
C GLY A 134 13.36 -11.39 8.47
N ASN A 135 12.63 -11.83 9.50
CA ASN A 135 12.58 -13.24 9.90
C ASN A 135 11.42 -13.96 9.21
N LYS A 136 11.64 -15.23 8.87
CA LYS A 136 10.54 -16.11 8.47
C LYS A 136 9.67 -16.41 9.68
N LEU A 137 8.37 -16.50 9.45
CA LEU A 137 7.38 -16.92 10.44
C LEU A 137 7.79 -18.29 11.00
N PRO A 138 7.83 -18.48 12.32
CA PRO A 138 8.14 -19.78 12.92
C PRO A 138 7.13 -20.86 12.47
N ASP A 139 7.59 -22.07 12.16
CA ASP A 139 6.75 -23.16 11.62
C ASP A 139 5.51 -23.50 12.48
N LYS A 140 5.59 -23.25 13.79
CA LYS A 140 4.52 -23.52 14.75
C LYS A 140 3.47 -22.39 14.82
N LYS A 141 3.78 -21.20 14.30
CA LYS A 141 2.92 -20.04 14.38
C LYS A 141 2.08 -19.92 13.11
N LYS A 142 0.79 -19.65 13.29
CA LYS A 142 -0.17 -19.49 12.19
C LYS A 142 -0.69 -18.06 12.21
N VAL A 143 -0.28 -17.27 11.22
CA VAL A 143 -0.75 -15.90 11.03
C VAL A 143 -1.35 -15.77 9.63
N ILE A 144 -2.54 -15.19 9.56
CA ILE A 144 -3.29 -14.98 8.32
C ILE A 144 -3.50 -13.48 8.12
N PHE A 145 -3.02 -12.95 7.01
CA PHE A 145 -3.36 -11.60 6.56
C PHE A 145 -4.56 -11.66 5.62
N ALA A 146 -5.67 -11.04 6.03
CA ALA A 146 -6.83 -10.85 5.19
C ALA A 146 -6.73 -9.51 4.46
N ILE A 147 -6.76 -9.52 3.13
CA ILE A 147 -6.59 -8.32 2.31
C ILE A 147 -7.78 -8.19 1.37
N GLY A 148 -8.34 -6.99 1.25
CA GLY A 148 -9.41 -6.71 0.28
C GLY A 148 -8.98 -7.05 -1.15
N LEU A 149 -9.87 -7.67 -1.91
CA LEU A 149 -9.67 -8.01 -3.30
C LEU A 149 -10.00 -6.79 -4.19
N GLY A 150 -9.34 -5.65 -3.99
CA GLY A 150 -9.46 -4.53 -4.93
C GLY A 150 -8.98 -4.91 -6.33
N GLU A 151 -9.22 -4.09 -7.37
CA GLU A 151 -8.83 -4.41 -8.75
C GLU A 151 -7.31 -4.74 -8.90
N PHE A 152 -7.00 -6.03 -9.07
CA PHE A 152 -5.63 -6.57 -9.20
C PHE A 152 -5.02 -6.41 -10.60
N GLU A 153 -5.73 -5.79 -11.54
CA GLU A 153 -5.29 -5.76 -12.94
C GLU A 153 -4.03 -4.90 -13.16
N THR A 154 -3.63 -4.10 -12.18
CA THR A 154 -2.42 -3.28 -12.28
C THR A 154 -1.22 -3.98 -11.66
N LYS A 155 -0.15 -4.18 -12.45
CA LYS A 155 1.15 -4.75 -11.99
C LYS A 155 1.79 -4.00 -10.81
N ASN A 156 1.31 -2.79 -10.51
CA ASN A 156 1.78 -1.88 -9.46
C ASN A 156 0.73 -1.62 -8.37
N SER A 157 -0.30 -2.48 -8.23
CA SER A 157 -1.29 -2.33 -7.17
C SER A 157 -0.63 -2.48 -5.79
N ARG A 158 -1.11 -1.70 -4.81
CA ARG A 158 -0.65 -1.73 -3.41
C ARG A 158 -0.80 -3.13 -2.81
N HIS A 159 -1.85 -3.84 -3.22
CA HIS A 159 -2.14 -5.23 -2.85
C HIS A 159 -1.01 -6.17 -3.29
N ILE A 160 -0.57 -6.07 -4.56
CA ILE A 160 0.54 -6.90 -5.08
C ILE A 160 1.84 -6.62 -4.32
N GLY A 161 2.12 -5.35 -4.00
CA GLY A 161 3.29 -4.96 -3.22
C GLY A 161 3.29 -5.60 -1.83
N CYS A 162 2.18 -5.48 -1.11
CA CYS A 162 2.00 -6.09 0.21
C CYS A 162 2.15 -7.62 0.16
N THR A 163 1.50 -8.28 -0.82
CA THR A 163 1.58 -9.73 -1.01
C THR A 163 3.00 -10.21 -1.32
N ARG A 164 3.73 -9.50 -2.19
CA ARG A 164 5.13 -9.84 -2.52
C ARG A 164 6.06 -9.74 -1.31
N TYR A 165 5.74 -8.89 -0.35
CA TYR A 165 6.54 -8.72 0.85
C TYR A 165 6.25 -9.79 1.91
N LEU A 166 4.97 -10.05 2.21
CA LEU A 166 4.58 -10.95 3.30
C LEU A 166 4.72 -12.44 2.93
N LYS A 167 4.42 -12.81 1.67
CA LYS A 167 4.41 -14.23 1.26
C LYS A 167 5.78 -14.93 1.41
N PRO A 168 6.93 -14.32 1.03
CA PRO A 168 8.25 -14.92 1.24
C PRO A 168 8.62 -15.14 2.71
N LEU A 169 8.00 -14.41 3.64
CA LEU A 169 8.21 -14.57 5.08
C LEU A 169 7.40 -15.75 5.65
N GLY A 170 6.58 -16.45 4.86
CA GLY A 170 5.81 -17.61 5.30
C GLY A 170 4.40 -17.31 5.80
N TYR A 171 3.96 -16.05 5.70
CA TYR A 171 2.60 -15.67 6.06
C TYR A 171 1.56 -16.23 5.07
N THR A 172 0.42 -16.66 5.59
CA THR A 172 -0.74 -16.99 4.78
C THR A 172 -1.49 -15.71 4.42
N ILE A 173 -1.85 -15.54 3.16
CA ILE A 173 -2.56 -14.35 2.66
C ILE A 173 -3.86 -14.82 2.04
N VAL A 174 -4.97 -14.25 2.52
CA VAL A 174 -6.32 -14.54 2.05
C VAL A 174 -6.91 -13.27 1.47
N GLY A 175 -7.46 -13.37 0.26
CA GLY A 175 -8.22 -12.28 -0.34
C GLY A 175 -9.67 -12.30 0.14
N VAL A 176 -10.19 -11.13 0.53
CA VAL A 176 -11.60 -10.93 0.88
C VAL A 176 -12.27 -10.08 -0.19
N ASP A 177 -13.39 -10.54 -0.75
CA ASP A 177 -14.10 -9.82 -1.81
C ASP A 177 -14.55 -8.43 -1.34
N GLU A 178 -14.38 -7.42 -2.20
CA GLU A 178 -14.58 -6.01 -1.90
C GLU A 178 -16.02 -5.69 -1.46
N HIS A 179 -17.00 -6.49 -1.92
CA HIS A 179 -18.38 -6.39 -1.45
C HIS A 179 -18.48 -6.53 0.08
N TYR A 180 -17.58 -7.30 0.70
CA TYR A 180 -17.55 -7.55 2.15
C TYR A 180 -16.49 -6.73 2.89
N THR A 181 -15.68 -5.95 2.18
CA THR A 181 -14.76 -4.96 2.78
C THR A 181 -15.39 -3.57 2.88
N SER A 182 -16.68 -3.45 2.57
CA SER A 182 -17.45 -2.22 2.72
C SER A 182 -17.42 -1.73 4.18
N GLN A 183 -17.24 -0.42 4.37
CA GLN A 183 -17.31 0.23 5.69
C GLN A 183 -18.73 0.23 6.28
N LYS A 184 -19.74 -0.18 5.50
CA LYS A 184 -21.13 -0.26 5.98
C LYS A 184 -21.58 -1.70 6.09
N CYS A 185 -22.12 -2.05 7.27
CA CYS A 185 -22.80 -3.32 7.46
C CYS A 185 -24.05 -3.38 6.56
N PRO A 186 -24.19 -4.36 5.65
CA PRO A 186 -25.35 -4.49 4.77
C PRO A 186 -26.66 -4.79 5.53
N CYS A 187 -26.60 -5.30 6.77
CA CYS A 187 -27.78 -5.64 7.57
C CYS A 187 -28.29 -4.47 8.44
N CYS A 188 -27.41 -3.65 9.03
CA CYS A 188 -27.81 -2.59 9.95
C CYS A 188 -27.43 -1.17 9.50
N GLY A 189 -26.65 -1.03 8.42
CA GLY A 189 -26.20 0.26 7.90
C GLY A 189 -25.17 0.99 8.77
N GLY A 190 -24.71 0.39 9.88
CA GLY A 190 -23.70 0.95 10.76
C GLY A 190 -22.30 0.94 10.15
N ASP A 191 -21.49 1.91 10.54
CA ASP A 191 -20.10 2.03 10.09
C ASP A 191 -19.20 1.05 10.86
N VAL A 192 -18.42 0.25 10.13
CA VAL A 192 -17.43 -0.71 10.63
C VAL A 192 -16.13 -0.49 9.85
N LEU A 193 -14.97 -0.68 10.48
CA LEU A 193 -13.70 -0.61 9.74
C LEU A 193 -13.65 -1.76 8.73
N ALA A 194 -13.27 -1.46 7.49
CA ALA A 194 -13.12 -2.46 6.42
C ALA A 194 -12.19 -3.62 6.84
N ALA A 195 -11.09 -3.30 7.52
CA ALA A 195 -10.14 -4.26 8.08
C ALA A 195 -10.75 -5.13 9.18
N GLU A 196 -11.60 -4.57 10.05
CA GLU A 196 -12.29 -5.32 11.10
C GLU A 196 -13.31 -6.29 10.50
N ASN A 197 -14.04 -5.88 9.45
CA ASN A 197 -14.93 -6.79 8.71
C ASN A 197 -14.16 -7.96 8.10
N MET A 198 -12.99 -7.72 7.52
CA MET A 198 -12.14 -8.79 6.98
C MET A 198 -11.72 -9.79 8.05
N ASP A 199 -11.28 -9.30 9.21
CA ASP A 199 -10.90 -10.13 10.35
C ASP A 199 -12.08 -10.99 10.83
N ASN A 200 -13.23 -10.35 11.10
CA ASN A 200 -14.45 -11.01 11.54
C ASN A 200 -14.96 -12.08 10.57
N ILE A 201 -14.89 -11.82 9.26
CA ILE A 201 -15.27 -12.80 8.23
C ILE A 201 -14.41 -14.05 8.33
N LEU A 202 -13.08 -13.89 8.40
CA LEU A 202 -12.18 -15.03 8.47
C LEU A 202 -12.32 -15.78 9.79
N LEU A 203 -12.44 -15.07 10.91
CA LEU A 203 -12.68 -15.67 12.23
C LEU A 203 -13.93 -16.56 12.20
N SER A 204 -15.06 -16.02 11.72
CA SER A 204 -16.32 -16.76 11.65
C SER A 204 -16.25 -17.96 10.70
N PHE A 205 -15.56 -17.84 9.56
CA PHE A 205 -15.36 -18.96 8.64
C PHE A 205 -14.50 -20.08 9.23
N LEU A 206 -13.46 -19.73 9.99
CA LEU A 206 -12.62 -20.73 10.65
C LEU A 206 -13.36 -21.44 11.78
N ASP A 207 -14.22 -20.73 12.51
CA ASP A 207 -14.99 -21.29 13.63
C ASP A 207 -16.20 -22.11 13.17
N THR A 208 -17.06 -21.51 12.34
CA THR A 208 -18.38 -22.06 11.99
C THR A 208 -18.47 -22.62 10.57
N GLY A 209 -17.47 -22.37 9.73
CA GLY A 209 -17.54 -22.64 8.29
C GLY A 209 -18.47 -21.70 7.52
N GLN A 210 -19.02 -20.67 8.18
CA GLN A 210 -19.93 -19.69 7.60
C GLN A 210 -19.43 -18.26 7.86
N ARG A 211 -20.09 -17.30 7.22
CA ARG A 211 -19.85 -15.86 7.47
C ARG A 211 -20.55 -15.43 8.77
N PRO A 212 -20.12 -14.30 9.37
CA PRO A 212 -20.81 -13.72 10.51
C PRO A 212 -22.29 -13.49 10.21
N GLU A 213 -23.15 -13.71 11.20
CA GLU A 213 -24.61 -13.64 11.02
C GLU A 213 -25.07 -12.29 10.47
N TYR A 214 -24.41 -11.19 10.87
CA TYR A 214 -24.71 -9.83 10.41
C TYR A 214 -24.37 -9.58 8.92
N LEU A 215 -23.67 -10.50 8.25
CA LEU A 215 -23.37 -10.46 6.82
C LEU A 215 -24.18 -11.49 6.02
N LEU A 216 -25.02 -12.28 6.68
CA LEU A 216 -25.93 -13.20 5.99
C LEU A 216 -27.16 -12.43 5.47
N PRO A 217 -27.79 -12.88 4.37
CA PRO A 217 -29.06 -12.30 3.94
C PRO A 217 -30.09 -12.38 5.06
N PRO A 218 -31.01 -11.40 5.17
CA PRO A 218 -32.16 -11.53 6.06
C PRO A 218 -32.91 -12.82 5.75
N ARG A 219 -33.25 -13.59 6.79
CA ARG A 219 -34.08 -14.79 6.64
C ARG A 219 -35.54 -14.42 6.34
#